data_AF-A0AAP7A5E8-F1
#
_entry.id   AF-A0AAP7A5E8-F1
#
_cell.length_a   1.000
_cell.length_b   1.000
_cell.length_c   1.000
_cell.angle_alpha   90.00
_cell.angle_beta   90.00
_cell.angle_gamma   90.00
#
_symmetry.space_group_name_H-M   'P 1'
#
loop_
_entity.id
_entity.type
_entity.pdbx_description
1 polymer ?
#
loop_
_entity_poly.entity_id
_entity_poly.type
_entity_poly.pdbx_seq_one_letter_code
_entity_poly.pdbx_strand_id
1 'polypeptide(L)'
;MNVKKTVVAVMLVSALSTGVLSEVAYLPRAFAQQAKAKIEISEDMIAKVKKAIKDAMPNSVYEIADYSRVGMPNFPEGEYIDFELQDKRGNIVVNAQSGEIVLFSLVADLKDVPMSILTTGKNKLKELDPKMAQVKGAYRGQDTWILQGNNFATSVTIDGKRGKVTKAIVSYAKAPDKSKVDIARKTMKLLNGGHDVRVLNGVKLNHNPQNKEGKVLEFIDEGLKTCILHIGADTGKVWGAVLIREKESYKSDDEYKQAFAQPILMSEQAIAKAAPTVKQLFGVDLKGSKVAIQLDRYTFTKQGQPTIIALVNPKGTFYTFEQQPMKGLKN
;
A
#
# COMPACT_ATOMS: atom_id res chain seq x y z
N MET A 1 35.21 -28.23 14.38
CA MET A 1 34.04 -28.49 13.51
C MET A 1 32.79 -28.03 14.23
N ASN A 2 32.15 -26.95 13.79
CA ASN A 2 30.79 -26.60 14.20
C ASN A 2 30.13 -25.88 13.03
N VAL A 3 29.12 -26.54 12.46
CA VAL A 3 28.41 -26.12 11.25
C VAL A 3 27.41 -25.04 11.63
N LYS A 4 27.61 -23.81 11.13
CA LYS A 4 26.62 -22.73 11.19
C LYS A 4 25.42 -23.12 10.30
N LYS A 5 24.23 -23.27 10.89
CA LYS A 5 22.98 -23.39 10.16
C LYS A 5 22.52 -22.00 9.72
N THR A 6 22.64 -21.73 8.42
CA THR A 6 22.03 -20.59 7.73
C THR A 6 20.53 -20.83 7.63
N VAL A 7 19.72 -19.99 8.27
CA VAL A 7 18.26 -19.98 8.07
C VAL A 7 17.96 -19.05 6.91
N VAL A 8 17.55 -19.63 5.78
CA VAL A 8 17.05 -18.93 4.61
C VAL A 8 15.63 -18.48 4.90
N ALA A 9 15.38 -17.17 4.91
CA ALA A 9 14.04 -16.60 4.97
C ALA A 9 13.32 -16.85 3.64
N VAL A 10 12.34 -17.76 3.64
CA VAL A 10 11.44 -18.00 2.51
C VAL A 10 10.34 -16.93 2.58
N MET A 11 10.36 -15.98 1.64
CA MET A 11 9.24 -15.07 1.41
C MET A 11 8.01 -15.87 0.99
N LEU A 12 6.90 -15.67 1.69
CA LEU A 12 5.60 -16.22 1.31
C LEU A 12 5.13 -15.54 0.02
N VAL A 13 5.26 -16.25 -1.09
CA VAL A 13 4.67 -15.93 -2.38
C VAL A 13 3.21 -16.39 -2.33
N SER A 14 2.26 -15.45 -2.27
CA SER A 14 0.87 -15.77 -2.57
C SER A 14 0.71 -15.96 -4.08
N ALA A 15 0.89 -17.21 -4.52
CA ALA A 15 0.64 -17.65 -5.87
C ALA A 15 -0.87 -17.62 -6.16
N LEU A 16 -1.25 -16.88 -7.20
CA LEU A 16 -2.54 -17.03 -7.87
C LEU A 16 -2.56 -18.39 -8.56
N SER A 17 -3.30 -19.36 -8.00
CA SER A 17 -3.73 -20.54 -8.75
C SER A 17 -5.23 -20.61 -8.77
N THR A 18 -5.74 -20.82 -9.96
CA THR A 18 -7.14 -20.99 -10.35
C THR A 18 -7.69 -22.29 -9.77
N GLY A 19 -8.79 -22.22 -9.03
CA GLY A 19 -9.54 -23.38 -8.58
C GLY A 19 -10.62 -22.99 -7.60
N VAL A 20 -11.87 -23.34 -7.90
CA VAL A 20 -13.02 -23.17 -7.00
C VAL A 20 -12.76 -24.01 -5.75
N LEU A 21 -12.56 -23.36 -4.61
CA LEU A 21 -12.73 -23.97 -3.29
C LEU A 21 -13.58 -23.03 -2.45
N SER A 22 -14.83 -23.44 -2.25
CA SER A 22 -15.57 -23.16 -1.03
C SER A 22 -14.76 -23.62 0.18
N GLU A 23 -15.01 -22.97 1.32
CA GLU A 23 -14.45 -23.21 2.66
C GLU A 23 -13.32 -22.25 3.09
N VAL A 24 -13.70 -21.35 3.99
CA VAL A 24 -12.92 -20.75 5.08
C VAL A 24 -11.45 -20.42 4.73
N ALA A 25 -11.24 -19.32 4.02
CA ALA A 25 -9.91 -18.73 3.88
C ALA A 25 -9.50 -18.00 5.18
N TYR A 26 -9.06 -18.80 6.14
CA TYR A 26 -8.14 -18.39 7.20
C TYR A 26 -6.92 -17.71 6.55
N LEU A 27 -6.58 -16.50 6.99
CA LEU A 27 -5.21 -16.00 6.84
C LEU A 27 -4.26 -17.03 7.48
N PRO A 28 -3.12 -17.39 6.84
CA PRO A 28 -2.23 -18.40 7.38
C PRO A 28 -1.71 -17.95 8.75
N ARG A 29 -2.18 -18.62 9.81
CA ARG A 29 -1.55 -18.65 11.13
C ARG A 29 -0.20 -19.34 10.97
N ALA A 30 0.83 -18.56 10.67
CA ALA A 30 2.22 -18.94 10.91
C ALA A 30 2.81 -17.96 11.93
N PHE A 31 2.16 -17.82 13.08
CA PHE A 31 2.79 -17.32 14.29
C PHE A 31 2.79 -18.49 15.27
N ALA A 32 3.98 -19.08 15.43
CA ALA A 32 4.20 -20.17 16.37
C ALA A 32 3.74 -19.72 17.76
N GLN A 33 2.99 -20.60 18.43
CA GLN A 33 2.67 -20.50 19.85
C GLN A 33 3.97 -20.48 20.65
N GLN A 34 4.53 -19.30 20.90
CA GLN A 34 5.24 -19.09 22.16
C GLN A 34 4.19 -19.22 23.26
N ALA A 35 4.49 -20.01 24.29
CA ALA A 35 3.62 -20.20 25.43
C ALA A 35 3.13 -18.83 25.93
N LYS A 36 1.80 -18.66 26.08
CA LYS A 36 1.18 -17.46 26.64
C LYS A 36 1.70 -17.27 28.07
N ALA A 37 2.77 -16.51 28.24
CA ALA A 37 3.13 -16.00 29.56
C ALA A 37 2.01 -15.05 29.98
N LYS A 38 1.44 -15.26 31.16
CA LYS A 38 0.39 -14.40 31.73
C LYS A 38 1.04 -13.05 32.02
N ILE A 39 0.92 -12.12 31.07
CA ILE A 39 1.45 -10.76 31.21
C ILE A 39 0.52 -9.95 32.10
N GLU A 40 1.10 -9.14 32.98
CA GLU A 40 0.34 -8.16 33.76
C GLU A 40 0.19 -6.90 32.90
N ILE A 41 -1.04 -6.47 32.67
CA ILE A 41 -1.37 -5.28 31.89
C ILE A 41 -2.08 -4.29 32.79
N SER A 42 -1.73 -3.01 32.68
CA SER A 42 -2.39 -1.97 33.47
C SER A 42 -3.88 -1.85 33.13
N GLU A 43 -4.69 -1.60 34.16
CA GLU A 43 -6.14 -1.38 34.00
C GLU A 43 -6.43 -0.21 33.06
N ASP A 44 -5.59 0.83 33.08
CA ASP A 44 -5.68 1.99 32.18
C ASP A 44 -5.57 1.60 30.71
N MET A 45 -4.68 0.66 30.36
CA MET A 45 -4.52 0.20 28.99
C MET A 45 -5.75 -0.60 28.53
N ILE A 46 -6.27 -1.47 29.40
CA ILE A 46 -7.51 -2.22 29.15
C ILE A 46 -8.68 -1.24 28.97
N ALA A 47 -8.81 -0.23 29.83
CA ALA A 47 -9.84 0.78 29.75
C ALA A 47 -9.73 1.60 28.45
N LYS A 48 -8.52 1.96 28.03
CA LYS A 48 -8.26 2.65 26.76
C LYS A 48 -8.72 1.84 25.56
N VAL A 49 -8.41 0.53 25.52
CA VAL A 49 -8.86 -0.37 24.45
C VAL A 49 -10.38 -0.51 24.45
N LYS A 50 -11.00 -0.75 25.61
CA LYS A 50 -12.47 -0.82 25.74
C LYS A 50 -13.14 0.47 25.27
N LYS A 51 -12.58 1.62 25.65
CA LYS A 51 -13.07 2.93 25.19
C LYS A 51 -12.96 3.06 23.67
N ALA A 52 -11.83 2.71 23.07
CA ALA A 52 -11.63 2.79 21.62
C ALA A 52 -12.63 1.89 20.85
N ILE A 53 -12.88 0.68 21.35
CA ILE A 53 -13.92 -0.22 20.82
C ILE A 53 -15.30 0.43 20.90
N LYS A 54 -15.67 0.96 22.06
CA LYS A 54 -16.98 1.59 22.30
C LYS A 54 -17.17 2.85 21.45
N ASP A 55 -16.15 3.68 21.32
CA ASP A 55 -16.18 4.88 20.48
C ASP A 55 -16.33 4.52 19.00
N ALA A 56 -15.64 3.45 18.56
CA ALA A 56 -15.67 3.02 17.16
C ALA A 56 -16.99 2.35 16.77
N MET A 57 -17.57 1.56 17.68
CA MET A 57 -18.76 0.74 17.49
C MET A 57 -19.66 0.80 18.76
N PRO A 58 -20.40 1.91 18.99
CA PRO A 58 -21.11 2.15 20.25
C PRO A 58 -22.22 1.14 20.54
N ASN A 59 -22.78 0.51 19.52
CA ASN A 59 -23.87 -0.45 19.64
C ASN A 59 -23.40 -1.92 19.58
N SER A 60 -22.09 -2.15 19.51
CA SER A 60 -21.53 -3.51 19.42
C SER A 60 -21.21 -4.11 20.79
N VAL A 61 -21.13 -5.44 20.83
CA VAL A 61 -20.86 -6.27 22.01
C VAL A 61 -19.43 -6.81 22.05
N TYR A 62 -18.46 -6.11 21.45
CA TYR A 62 -17.08 -6.60 21.48
C TYR A 62 -16.55 -6.62 22.91
N GLU A 63 -16.19 -7.82 23.35
CA GLU A 63 -15.56 -8.05 24.64
C GLU A 63 -14.15 -8.58 24.46
N ILE A 64 -13.22 -8.07 25.26
CA ILE A 64 -11.85 -8.57 25.34
C ILE A 64 -11.90 -9.92 26.04
N ALA A 65 -11.39 -10.96 25.38
CA ALA A 65 -11.27 -12.30 25.94
C ALA A 65 -9.92 -12.51 26.62
N ASP A 66 -8.85 -12.07 25.97
CA ASP A 66 -7.48 -12.32 26.40
C ASP A 66 -6.54 -11.29 25.77
N TYR A 67 -5.27 -11.33 26.16
CA TYR A 67 -4.23 -10.51 25.57
C TYR A 67 -2.87 -11.24 25.63
N SER A 68 -1.99 -10.95 24.68
CA SER A 68 -0.68 -11.60 24.61
C SER A 68 0.39 -10.73 23.98
N ARG A 69 1.65 -10.98 24.34
CA ARG A 69 2.80 -10.33 23.69
C ARG A 69 2.94 -10.85 22.26
N VAL A 70 3.17 -9.94 21.33
CA VAL A 70 3.35 -10.25 19.92
C VAL A 70 4.57 -9.51 19.35
N GLY A 71 5.24 -10.14 18.39
CA GLY A 71 6.25 -9.49 17.57
C GLY A 71 5.59 -8.74 16.41
N MET A 72 6.01 -7.52 16.17
CA MET A 72 5.51 -6.68 15.07
C MET A 72 6.67 -6.29 14.15
N PRO A 73 7.05 -7.15 13.19
CA PRO A 73 8.26 -6.94 12.38
C PRO A 73 8.22 -5.71 11.47
N ASN A 74 7.03 -5.12 11.27
CA ASN A 74 6.84 -3.92 10.45
C ASN A 74 6.66 -2.64 11.28
N PHE A 75 6.80 -2.72 12.60
CA PHE A 75 6.74 -1.59 13.52
C PHE A 75 8.13 -1.35 14.13
N PRO A 76 8.40 -0.16 14.70
CA PRO A 76 9.64 0.08 15.42
C PRO A 76 9.94 -1.02 16.45
N GLU A 77 11.21 -1.28 16.73
CA GLU A 77 11.57 -2.22 17.79
C GLU A 77 10.88 -1.82 19.10
N GLY A 78 10.16 -2.77 19.70
CA GLY A 78 9.32 -2.53 20.87
C GLY A 78 8.57 -3.78 21.29
N GLU A 79 7.98 -3.72 22.49
CA GLU A 79 7.08 -4.77 22.95
C GLU A 79 5.65 -4.40 22.58
N TYR A 80 4.91 -5.34 22.01
CA TYR A 80 3.54 -5.12 21.57
C TYR A 80 2.62 -6.13 22.22
N ILE A 81 1.40 -5.70 22.48
CA ILE A 81 0.35 -6.50 23.09
C ILE A 81 -0.83 -6.55 22.12
N ASP A 82 -1.19 -7.77 21.71
CA ASP A 82 -2.43 -8.05 20.97
C ASP A 82 -3.57 -8.33 21.95
N PHE A 83 -4.71 -7.68 21.73
CA PHE A 83 -5.95 -7.90 22.47
C PHE A 83 -6.90 -8.78 21.65
N GLU A 84 -7.12 -10.00 22.11
CA GLU A 84 -8.03 -10.96 21.47
C GLU A 84 -9.47 -10.69 21.93
N LEU A 85 -10.39 -10.50 20.97
CA LEU A 85 -11.81 -10.37 21.24
C LEU A 85 -12.47 -11.75 21.32
N GLN A 86 -13.51 -11.91 22.16
CA GLN A 86 -14.21 -13.19 22.35
C GLN A 86 -14.73 -13.80 21.05
N ASP A 87 -15.26 -12.97 20.16
CA ASP A 87 -15.80 -13.40 18.87
C ASP A 87 -14.75 -13.49 17.76
N LYS A 88 -13.49 -13.16 18.07
CA LYS A 88 -12.34 -13.14 17.14
C LYS A 88 -12.53 -12.22 15.93
N ARG A 89 -13.43 -11.23 16.03
CA ARG A 89 -13.74 -10.24 14.98
C ARG A 89 -13.01 -8.92 15.17
N GLY A 90 -11.74 -8.98 15.55
CA GLY A 90 -10.92 -7.78 15.65
C GLY A 90 -9.44 -8.08 15.72
N ASN A 91 -8.65 -7.05 15.46
CA ASN A 91 -7.23 -7.02 15.66
C ASN A 91 -6.88 -5.68 16.28
N ILE A 92 -6.41 -5.69 17.52
CA ILE A 92 -6.09 -4.49 18.28
C ILE A 92 -4.73 -4.71 18.93
N VAL A 93 -3.74 -3.91 18.53
CA VAL A 93 -2.38 -4.01 19.03
C VAL A 93 -1.99 -2.70 19.68
N VAL A 94 -1.38 -2.80 20.86
CA VAL A 94 -0.93 -1.67 21.67
C VAL A 94 0.58 -1.78 21.87
N ASN A 95 1.29 -0.66 21.77
CA ASN A 95 2.68 -0.58 22.21
C ASN A 95 2.71 -0.65 23.76
N ALA A 96 3.43 -1.63 24.31
CA ALA A 96 3.41 -1.91 25.74
C ALA A 96 4.01 -0.77 26.59
N GLN A 97 4.96 -0.01 26.05
CA GLN A 97 5.62 1.08 26.76
C GLN A 97 4.79 2.38 26.74
N SER A 98 4.27 2.78 25.58
CA SER A 98 3.54 4.05 25.43
C SER A 98 2.04 3.91 25.68
N GLY A 99 1.51 2.69 25.65
CA GLY A 99 0.07 2.42 25.65
C GLY A 99 -0.66 2.94 24.40
N GLU A 100 0.07 3.30 23.34
CA GLU A 100 -0.52 3.74 22.07
C GLU A 100 -1.11 2.55 21.31
N ILE A 101 -2.33 2.72 20.80
CA ILE A 101 -2.95 1.72 19.91
C ILE A 101 -2.34 1.89 18.53
N VAL A 102 -1.47 0.97 18.14
CA VAL A 102 -0.72 1.02 16.88
C VAL A 102 -1.43 0.28 15.74
N LEU A 103 -2.37 -0.60 16.08
CA LEU A 103 -3.25 -1.28 15.13
C LEU A 103 -4.65 -1.39 15.71
N PHE A 104 -5.66 -1.05 14.91
CA PHE A 104 -7.06 -1.16 15.32
C PHE A 104 -7.92 -1.47 14.10
N SER A 105 -8.57 -2.64 14.12
CA SER A 105 -9.51 -3.06 13.09
C SER A 105 -10.56 -3.98 13.70
N LEU A 106 -11.84 -3.64 13.56
CA LEU A 106 -12.96 -4.47 13.98
C LEU A 106 -13.73 -4.93 12.75
N VAL A 107 -14.11 -6.21 12.68
CA VAL A 107 -14.91 -6.76 11.58
C VAL A 107 -16.38 -6.48 11.87
N ALA A 108 -16.99 -5.53 11.18
CA ALA A 108 -18.38 -5.15 11.38
C ALA A 108 -19.33 -5.98 10.50
N ASP A 109 -20.45 -6.40 11.08
CA ASP A 109 -21.56 -6.90 10.28
C ASP A 109 -22.14 -5.77 9.44
N LEU A 110 -22.50 -6.06 8.19
CA LEU A 110 -22.98 -5.02 7.26
C LEU A 110 -24.23 -4.28 7.78
N LYS A 111 -25.08 -4.94 8.58
CA LYS A 111 -26.26 -4.33 9.21
C LYS A 111 -25.90 -3.23 10.22
N ASP A 112 -24.70 -3.29 10.80
CA ASP A 112 -24.24 -2.36 11.83
C ASP A 112 -23.43 -1.19 11.22
N VAL A 113 -23.14 -1.25 9.93
CA VAL A 113 -22.49 -0.16 9.21
C VAL A 113 -23.51 0.95 8.94
N PRO A 114 -23.20 2.23 9.23
CA PRO A 114 -24.10 3.32 8.91
C PRO A 114 -24.50 3.32 7.43
N MET A 115 -25.80 3.48 7.14
CA MET A 115 -26.34 3.41 5.79
C MET A 115 -25.68 4.42 4.83
N SER A 116 -25.30 5.60 5.33
CA SER A 116 -24.57 6.62 4.58
C SER A 116 -23.20 6.10 4.12
N ILE A 117 -22.45 5.42 5.00
CA ILE A 117 -21.14 4.83 4.70
C ILE A 117 -21.28 3.70 3.66
N LEU A 118 -22.24 2.79 3.86
CA LEU A 118 -22.52 1.71 2.90
C LEU A 118 -22.87 2.26 1.52
N THR A 119 -23.73 3.27 1.47
CA THR A 119 -24.16 3.89 0.22
C THR A 119 -22.99 4.56 -0.50
N THR A 120 -22.17 5.33 0.23
CA THR A 120 -20.95 5.95 -0.31
C THR A 120 -20.00 4.91 -0.90
N GLY A 121 -19.75 3.81 -0.18
CA GLY A 121 -18.87 2.74 -0.67
C GLY A 121 -19.40 2.03 -1.91
N LYS A 122 -20.68 1.62 -1.88
CA LYS A 122 -21.34 0.99 -3.04
C LYS A 122 -21.31 1.89 -4.27
N ASN A 123 -21.63 3.17 -4.10
CA ASN A 123 -21.61 4.14 -5.19
C ASN A 123 -20.22 4.33 -5.76
N LYS A 124 -19.19 4.43 -4.91
CA LYS A 124 -17.80 4.55 -5.38
C LYS A 124 -17.35 3.29 -6.13
N LEU A 125 -17.64 2.10 -5.61
CA LEU A 125 -17.33 0.86 -6.34
C LEU A 125 -18.03 0.81 -7.70
N LYS A 126 -19.32 1.19 -7.75
CA LYS A 126 -20.10 1.26 -9.00
C LYS A 126 -19.54 2.28 -9.99
N GLU A 127 -19.06 3.42 -9.52
CA GLU A 127 -18.42 4.48 -10.32
C GLU A 127 -17.08 4.01 -10.95
N LEU A 128 -16.32 3.18 -10.22
CA LEU A 128 -15.08 2.59 -10.71
C LEU A 128 -15.36 1.44 -11.68
N ASP A 129 -16.22 0.51 -11.28
CA ASP A 129 -16.70 -0.58 -12.12
C ASP A 129 -18.08 -1.07 -11.64
N PRO A 130 -19.14 -0.95 -12.46
CA PRO A 130 -20.48 -1.42 -12.11
C PRO A 130 -20.54 -2.90 -11.70
N LYS A 131 -19.64 -3.75 -12.21
CA LYS A 131 -19.57 -5.19 -11.87
C LYS A 131 -19.01 -5.43 -10.47
N MET A 132 -18.37 -4.42 -9.88
CA MET A 132 -17.72 -4.49 -8.57
C MET A 132 -18.51 -3.77 -7.47
N ALA A 133 -19.75 -3.32 -7.75
CA ALA A 133 -20.56 -2.50 -6.85
C ALA A 133 -20.98 -3.18 -5.53
N GLN A 134 -20.81 -4.51 -5.41
CA GLN A 134 -21.20 -5.25 -4.21
C GLN A 134 -20.19 -5.05 -3.08
N VAL A 135 -20.72 -4.90 -1.86
CA VAL A 135 -19.95 -4.89 -0.61
C VAL A 135 -20.22 -6.21 0.11
N LYS A 136 -19.16 -6.93 0.47
CA LYS A 136 -19.23 -8.25 1.13
C LYS A 136 -18.77 -8.22 2.58
N GLY A 137 -17.94 -7.26 2.95
CA GLY A 137 -17.44 -7.11 4.31
C GLY A 137 -17.21 -5.65 4.67
N ALA A 138 -17.12 -5.38 5.97
CA ALA A 138 -16.82 -4.07 6.49
C ALA A 138 -15.85 -4.20 7.67
N TYR A 139 -14.91 -3.26 7.73
CA TYR A 139 -13.96 -3.14 8.81
C TYR A 139 -14.02 -1.72 9.35
N ARG A 140 -13.99 -1.60 10.67
CA ARG A 140 -13.94 -0.32 11.38
C ARG A 140 -12.53 -0.11 11.94
N GLY A 141 -11.81 0.85 11.39
CA GLY A 141 -10.61 1.43 12.00
C GLY A 141 -10.99 2.45 13.09
N GLN A 142 -10.01 3.14 13.68
CA GLN A 142 -10.30 4.20 14.66
C GLN A 142 -11.11 5.36 14.04
N ASP A 143 -10.63 5.89 12.91
CA ASP A 143 -11.25 7.04 12.23
C ASP A 143 -11.78 6.72 10.84
N THR A 144 -11.69 5.47 10.40
CA THR A 144 -12.09 5.07 9.04
C THR A 144 -13.01 3.85 9.01
N TRP A 145 -13.74 3.74 7.91
CA TRP A 145 -14.41 2.52 7.48
C TRP A 145 -13.70 1.98 6.25
N ILE A 146 -13.54 0.66 6.19
CA ILE A 146 -13.07 -0.03 4.99
C ILE A 146 -14.17 -1.00 4.57
N LEU A 147 -14.75 -0.76 3.40
CA LEU A 147 -15.76 -1.63 2.80
C LEU A 147 -15.08 -2.51 1.76
N GLN A 148 -15.19 -3.82 1.95
CA GLN A 148 -14.59 -4.82 1.06
C GLN A 148 -15.59 -5.24 -0.01
N GLY A 149 -15.11 -5.32 -1.26
CA GLY A 149 -15.91 -5.70 -2.42
C GLY A 149 -15.99 -7.21 -2.66
N ASN A 150 -16.17 -7.60 -3.92
CA ASN A 150 -16.31 -9.00 -4.35
C ASN A 150 -15.06 -9.86 -4.16
N ASN A 151 -13.89 -9.24 -3.99
CA ASN A 151 -12.65 -9.93 -3.67
C ASN A 151 -11.88 -9.15 -2.60
N PHE A 152 -10.99 -9.84 -1.89
CA PHE A 152 -10.26 -9.27 -0.75
C PHE A 152 -9.44 -8.03 -1.09
N ALA A 153 -8.96 -7.92 -2.33
CA ALA A 153 -8.14 -6.81 -2.80
C ALA A 153 -8.95 -5.63 -3.35
N THR A 154 -10.29 -5.74 -3.42
CA THR A 154 -11.19 -4.66 -3.81
C THR A 154 -11.79 -4.04 -2.57
N SER A 155 -11.61 -2.73 -2.39
CA SER A 155 -12.08 -2.04 -1.21
C SER A 155 -12.29 -0.54 -1.40
N VAL A 156 -13.07 0.07 -0.51
CA VAL A 156 -13.21 1.53 -0.38
C VAL A 156 -12.93 1.91 1.06
N THR A 157 -11.97 2.80 1.26
CA THR A 157 -11.69 3.45 2.54
C THR A 157 -12.42 4.79 2.61
N ILE A 158 -13.14 5.00 3.71
CA ILE A 158 -14.00 6.15 3.95
C ILE A 158 -13.60 6.77 5.28
N ASP A 159 -13.45 8.09 5.33
CA ASP A 159 -13.32 8.85 6.56
C ASP A 159 -14.61 8.70 7.37
N GLY A 160 -14.50 8.16 8.59
CA GLY A 160 -15.64 7.81 9.42
C GLY A 160 -16.42 9.01 9.96
N LYS A 161 -15.81 10.19 10.05
CA LYS A 161 -16.46 11.42 10.53
C LYS A 161 -17.12 12.19 9.39
N ARG A 162 -16.43 12.30 8.26
CA ARG A 162 -16.85 13.10 7.10
C ARG A 162 -17.64 12.30 6.07
N GLY A 163 -17.59 10.96 6.14
CA GLY A 163 -18.23 10.07 5.17
C GLY A 163 -17.63 10.17 3.77
N LYS A 164 -16.41 10.72 3.63
CA LYS A 164 -15.75 10.95 2.33
C LYS A 164 -14.82 9.79 1.99
N VAL A 165 -14.84 9.36 0.73
CA VAL A 165 -13.87 8.37 0.21
C VAL A 165 -12.47 8.98 0.26
N THR A 166 -11.54 8.28 0.91
CA THR A 166 -10.12 8.63 0.94
C THR A 166 -9.32 7.79 -0.03
N LYS A 167 -9.72 6.52 -0.20
CA LYS A 167 -9.07 5.58 -1.11
C LYS A 167 -10.09 4.57 -1.64
N ALA A 168 -9.91 4.11 -2.87
CA ALA A 168 -10.58 2.93 -3.39
C ALA A 168 -9.63 2.13 -4.27
N ILE A 169 -9.76 0.81 -4.23
CA ILE A 169 -8.99 -0.14 -5.02
C ILE A 169 -9.98 -1.12 -5.63
N VAL A 170 -9.83 -1.40 -6.93
CA VAL A 170 -10.49 -2.53 -7.59
C VAL A 170 -9.41 -3.45 -8.13
N SER A 171 -9.46 -4.73 -7.76
CA SER A 171 -8.51 -5.73 -8.23
C SER A 171 -9.16 -6.59 -9.31
N TYR A 172 -8.50 -6.67 -10.46
CA TYR A 172 -8.91 -7.50 -11.59
C TYR A 172 -8.00 -8.71 -11.74
N ALA A 173 -8.59 -9.89 -11.95
CA ALA A 173 -7.83 -11.08 -12.33
C ALA A 173 -7.23 -10.97 -13.75
N LYS A 174 -7.88 -10.19 -14.61
CA LYS A 174 -7.42 -9.85 -15.97
C LYS A 174 -7.71 -8.38 -16.23
N ALA A 175 -6.72 -7.65 -16.74
CA ALA A 175 -6.88 -6.25 -17.09
C ALA A 175 -8.09 -6.03 -18.03
N PRO A 176 -8.92 -5.01 -17.75
CA PRO A 176 -10.15 -4.78 -18.51
C PRO A 176 -9.87 -4.31 -19.95
N ASP A 177 -8.72 -3.69 -20.20
CA ASP A 177 -8.32 -3.16 -21.49
C ASP A 177 -6.95 -3.69 -21.90
N LYS A 178 -6.91 -4.43 -23.03
CA LYS A 178 -5.68 -5.01 -23.57
C LYS A 178 -4.66 -3.95 -23.98
N SER A 179 -5.10 -2.77 -24.46
CA SER A 179 -4.18 -1.71 -24.89
C SER A 179 -3.28 -1.23 -23.74
N LYS A 180 -3.81 -1.19 -22.50
CA LYS A 180 -3.06 -0.81 -21.31
C LYS A 180 -2.02 -1.85 -20.92
N VAL A 181 -2.34 -3.13 -21.12
CA VAL A 181 -1.38 -4.23 -20.96
C VAL A 181 -0.22 -4.10 -21.95
N ASP A 182 -0.51 -3.75 -23.20
CA ASP A 182 0.53 -3.61 -24.23
C ASP A 182 1.42 -2.39 -23.96
N ILE A 183 0.86 -1.27 -23.50
CA ILE A 183 1.64 -0.12 -23.01
C ILE A 183 2.53 -0.56 -21.84
N ALA A 184 1.98 -1.30 -20.87
CA ALA A 184 2.74 -1.78 -19.72
C ALA A 184 3.91 -2.67 -20.13
N ARG A 185 3.68 -3.67 -20.97
CA ARG A 185 4.73 -4.57 -21.50
C ARG A 185 5.82 -3.82 -22.23
N LYS A 186 5.45 -2.92 -23.15
CA LYS A 186 6.41 -2.11 -23.91
C LYS A 186 7.26 -1.23 -22.98
N THR A 187 6.62 -0.62 -22.00
CA THR A 187 7.29 0.30 -21.06
C THR A 187 8.20 -0.45 -20.10
N MET A 188 7.74 -1.56 -19.53
CA MET A 188 8.55 -2.38 -18.62
C MET A 188 9.74 -3.04 -19.34
N LYS A 189 9.57 -3.52 -20.58
CA LYS A 189 10.67 -4.02 -21.42
C LYS A 189 11.76 -2.97 -21.57
N LEU A 190 11.36 -1.75 -21.88
CA LEU A 190 12.24 -0.61 -22.08
C LEU A 190 12.96 -0.19 -20.78
N LEU A 191 12.26 -0.21 -19.64
CA LEU A 191 12.86 0.01 -18.31
C LEU A 191 13.75 -1.15 -17.83
N ASN A 192 13.67 -2.30 -18.50
CA ASN A 192 14.48 -3.49 -18.27
C ASN A 192 15.58 -3.66 -19.33
N GLY A 193 16.10 -2.55 -19.88
CA GLY A 193 17.20 -2.59 -20.84
C GLY A 193 16.85 -3.24 -22.18
N GLY A 194 15.56 -3.33 -22.51
CA GLY A 194 15.07 -3.99 -23.73
C GLY A 194 14.79 -5.48 -23.56
N HIS A 195 15.04 -6.08 -22.38
CA HIS A 195 14.68 -7.47 -22.12
C HIS A 195 13.19 -7.61 -21.80
N ASP A 196 12.56 -8.65 -22.35
CA ASP A 196 11.14 -8.90 -22.13
C ASP A 196 10.83 -9.10 -20.64
N VAL A 197 9.75 -8.44 -20.19
CA VAL A 197 9.22 -8.57 -18.84
C VAL A 197 7.86 -9.24 -18.94
N ARG A 198 7.68 -10.33 -18.20
CA ARG A 198 6.37 -10.98 -18.09
C ARG A 198 5.50 -10.13 -17.17
N VAL A 199 4.55 -9.41 -17.75
CA VAL A 199 3.58 -8.60 -16.99
C VAL A 199 2.42 -9.48 -16.56
N LEU A 200 2.01 -9.39 -15.30
CA LEU A 200 0.84 -10.11 -14.79
C LEU A 200 -0.42 -9.72 -15.57
N ASN A 201 -1.30 -10.69 -15.80
CA ASN A 201 -2.58 -10.43 -16.45
C ASN A 201 -3.51 -9.60 -15.55
N GLY A 202 -3.43 -9.82 -14.23
CA GLY A 202 -4.20 -9.07 -13.24
C GLY A 202 -3.61 -7.69 -12.97
N VAL A 203 -4.48 -6.74 -12.64
CA VAL A 203 -4.14 -5.32 -12.44
C VAL A 203 -4.97 -4.75 -11.31
N LYS A 204 -4.46 -3.74 -10.59
CA LYS A 204 -5.24 -2.97 -9.62
C LYS A 204 -5.58 -1.61 -10.18
N LEU A 205 -6.84 -1.22 -10.12
CA LEU A 205 -7.26 0.17 -10.32
C LEU A 205 -7.27 0.89 -8.98
N ASN A 206 -6.41 1.88 -8.84
CA ASN A 206 -6.30 2.74 -7.67
C ASN A 206 -7.03 4.06 -7.90
N HIS A 207 -7.71 4.52 -6.85
CA HIS A 207 -8.25 5.86 -6.72
C HIS A 207 -7.90 6.40 -5.34
N ASN A 208 -7.06 7.43 -5.30
CA ASN A 208 -6.62 8.09 -4.09
C ASN A 208 -6.48 9.61 -4.33
N PRO A 209 -7.57 10.38 -4.19
CA PRO A 209 -7.57 11.81 -4.45
C PRO A 209 -6.58 12.59 -3.59
N GLN A 210 -6.26 12.10 -2.38
CA GLN A 210 -5.30 12.75 -1.49
C GLN A 210 -3.87 12.73 -2.08
N ASN A 211 -3.55 11.68 -2.86
CA ASN A 211 -2.28 11.56 -3.59
C ASN A 211 -2.39 11.99 -5.06
N LYS A 212 -3.43 12.76 -5.40
CA LYS A 212 -3.79 13.14 -6.77
C LYS A 212 -3.97 11.94 -7.72
N GLU A 213 -4.31 10.76 -7.22
CA GLU A 213 -4.61 9.58 -8.02
C GLU A 213 -6.11 9.47 -8.30
N GLY A 214 -6.48 9.52 -9.58
CA GLY A 214 -7.85 9.40 -10.06
C GLY A 214 -8.16 7.95 -10.40
N LYS A 215 -8.09 7.56 -11.67
CA LYS A 215 -8.23 6.17 -12.09
C LYS A 215 -6.89 5.68 -12.65
N VAL A 216 -6.08 5.04 -11.82
CA VAL A 216 -4.73 4.60 -12.19
C VAL A 216 -4.61 3.08 -12.08
N LEU A 217 -4.28 2.43 -13.18
CA LEU A 217 -3.96 1.01 -13.25
C LEU A 217 -2.51 0.77 -12.80
N GLU A 218 -2.33 -0.09 -11.82
CA GLU A 218 -1.05 -0.59 -11.34
C GLU A 218 -0.77 -1.97 -11.94
N PHE A 219 0.23 -2.02 -12.82
CA PHE A 219 0.76 -3.24 -13.41
C PHE A 219 2.04 -3.65 -12.69
N ILE A 220 2.23 -4.96 -12.54
CA ILE A 220 3.44 -5.52 -11.93
C ILE A 220 3.96 -6.68 -12.77
N ASP A 221 5.27 -6.89 -12.75
CA ASP A 221 5.91 -8.06 -13.33
C ASP A 221 5.63 -9.36 -12.56
N GLU A 222 5.69 -10.47 -13.27
CA GLU A 222 5.59 -11.83 -12.73
C GLU A 222 6.76 -12.07 -11.78
N GLY A 223 6.45 -12.20 -10.49
CA GLY A 223 7.42 -12.39 -9.42
C GLY A 223 7.71 -11.13 -8.60
N LEU A 224 7.15 -9.97 -8.94
CA LEU A 224 7.32 -8.71 -8.20
C LEU A 224 8.80 -8.29 -8.05
N LYS A 225 9.64 -8.53 -9.05
CA LYS A 225 11.10 -8.34 -8.93
C LYS A 225 11.63 -7.16 -9.72
N THR A 226 10.92 -6.76 -10.77
CA THR A 226 11.49 -5.90 -11.80
C THR A 226 10.90 -4.51 -11.72
N CYS A 227 9.57 -4.38 -11.84
CA CYS A 227 8.93 -3.09 -12.02
C CYS A 227 7.46 -3.05 -11.62
N ILE A 228 7.06 -1.96 -10.97
CA ILE A 228 5.66 -1.53 -10.83
C ILE A 228 5.44 -0.35 -11.77
N LEU A 229 4.36 -0.37 -12.55
CA LEU A 229 4.02 0.69 -13.48
C LEU A 229 2.61 1.21 -13.23
N HIS A 230 2.47 2.54 -13.20
CA HIS A 230 1.21 3.23 -13.01
C HIS A 230 0.78 3.89 -14.31
N ILE A 231 -0.36 3.44 -14.86
CA ILE A 231 -0.92 3.93 -16.12
C ILE A 231 -2.31 4.49 -15.88
N GLY A 232 -2.62 5.64 -16.46
CA GLY A 232 -3.96 6.19 -16.48
C GLY A 232 -4.97 5.22 -17.11
N ALA A 233 -6.02 4.86 -16.38
CA ALA A 233 -7.02 3.91 -16.85
C ALA A 233 -7.75 4.43 -18.09
N ASP A 234 -8.03 5.74 -18.13
CA ASP A 234 -8.78 6.37 -19.21
C ASP A 234 -7.83 6.88 -20.29
N THR A 235 -6.67 7.44 -19.90
CA THR A 235 -5.78 8.12 -20.85
C THR A 235 -4.69 7.23 -21.44
N GLY A 236 -4.33 6.12 -20.78
CA GLY A 236 -3.18 5.30 -21.14
C GLY A 236 -1.83 5.97 -20.90
N LYS A 237 -1.79 7.17 -20.31
CA LYS A 237 -0.54 7.86 -19.98
C LYS A 237 0.17 7.16 -18.82
N VAL A 238 1.49 7.02 -18.93
CA VAL A 238 2.32 6.55 -17.82
C VAL A 238 2.43 7.68 -16.81
N TRP A 239 2.06 7.42 -15.56
CA TRP A 239 2.14 8.39 -14.46
C TRP A 239 3.27 8.09 -13.49
N GLY A 240 3.74 6.85 -13.44
CA GLY A 240 4.84 6.47 -12.59
C GLY A 240 5.40 5.09 -12.89
N ALA A 241 6.65 4.88 -12.49
CA ALA A 241 7.35 3.62 -12.56
C ALA A 241 8.25 3.45 -11.33
N VAL A 242 8.29 2.25 -10.78
CA VAL A 242 9.20 1.85 -9.70
C VAL A 242 10.00 0.64 -10.18
N LEU A 243 11.32 0.74 -10.20
CA LEU A 243 12.27 -0.34 -10.50
C LEU A 243 12.59 -1.08 -9.20
N ILE A 244 11.86 -2.15 -8.92
CA ILE A 244 11.94 -2.86 -7.63
C ILE A 244 13.35 -3.38 -7.36
N ARG A 245 14.04 -3.90 -8.39
CA ARG A 245 15.42 -4.41 -8.29
C ARG A 245 16.45 -3.39 -7.81
N GLU A 246 16.19 -2.10 -8.02
CA GLU A 246 17.09 -1.00 -7.67
C GLU A 246 16.73 -0.40 -6.30
N LYS A 247 15.57 -0.76 -5.75
CA LYS A 247 15.09 -0.29 -4.46
C LYS A 247 15.86 -1.00 -3.35
N GLU A 248 16.48 -0.22 -2.48
CA GLU A 248 17.14 -0.72 -1.28
C GLU A 248 16.17 -0.76 -0.09
N SER A 249 16.46 -1.66 0.85
CA SER A 249 15.73 -1.76 2.12
C SER A 249 16.66 -1.33 3.25
N TYR A 250 16.12 -0.57 4.18
CA TYR A 250 16.84 -0.06 5.36
C TYR A 250 16.23 -0.69 6.60
N LYS A 251 17.05 -0.96 7.61
CA LYS A 251 16.62 -1.56 8.87
C LYS A 251 15.94 -0.55 9.78
N SER A 252 16.25 0.74 9.61
CA SER A 252 15.66 1.84 10.37
C SER A 252 15.62 3.15 9.58
N ASP A 253 14.80 4.08 10.05
CA ASP A 253 14.73 5.45 9.51
C ASP A 253 16.06 6.21 9.67
N ASP A 254 16.82 5.92 10.72
CA ASP A 254 18.11 6.58 10.96
C ASP A 254 19.19 6.07 10.00
N GLU A 255 19.21 4.76 9.70
CA GLU A 255 20.07 4.21 8.65
C GLU A 255 19.74 4.84 7.30
N TYR A 256 18.44 4.96 6.99
CA TYR A 256 17.97 5.63 5.79
C TYR A 256 18.43 7.10 5.74
N LYS A 257 18.20 7.89 6.78
CA LYS A 257 18.63 9.31 6.83
C LYS A 257 20.15 9.43 6.72
N GLN A 258 20.90 8.53 7.35
CA GLN A 258 22.36 8.52 7.28
C GLN A 258 22.86 8.24 5.86
N ALA A 259 22.23 7.30 5.14
CA ALA A 259 22.57 6.97 3.75
C ALA A 259 22.39 8.17 2.80
N PHE A 260 21.52 9.12 3.15
CA PHE A 260 21.22 10.33 2.35
C PHE A 260 21.51 11.63 3.12
N ALA A 261 22.41 11.59 4.10
CA ALA A 261 22.79 12.77 4.89
C ALA A 261 23.41 13.87 4.02
N GLN A 262 23.95 13.50 2.86
CA GLN A 262 24.37 14.39 1.79
C GLN A 262 23.68 14.00 0.47
N PRO A 263 23.42 14.94 -0.44
CA PRO A 263 22.92 14.64 -1.77
C PRO A 263 23.83 13.67 -2.52
N ILE A 264 23.28 12.53 -2.98
CA ILE A 264 24.00 11.55 -3.79
C ILE A 264 24.39 12.11 -5.17
N LEU A 265 23.54 12.97 -5.73
CA LEU A 265 23.75 13.62 -7.02
C LEU A 265 23.57 15.13 -6.86
N MET A 266 24.43 15.91 -7.51
CA MET A 266 24.19 17.34 -7.68
C MET A 266 23.12 17.58 -8.76
N SER A 267 22.47 18.75 -8.74
CA SER A 267 21.33 19.07 -9.64
C SER A 267 21.60 18.80 -11.12
N GLU A 268 22.77 19.17 -11.63
CA GLU A 268 23.13 18.94 -13.04
C GLU A 268 23.29 17.46 -13.37
N GLN A 269 23.91 16.69 -12.47
CA GLN A 269 24.05 15.23 -12.60
C GLN A 269 22.69 14.53 -12.54
N ALA A 270 21.81 14.98 -11.64
CA ALA A 270 20.45 14.47 -11.52
C ALA A 270 19.65 14.70 -12.81
N ILE A 271 19.72 15.91 -13.40
CA ILE A 271 19.07 16.20 -14.69
C ILE A 271 19.63 15.29 -15.79
N ALA A 272 20.95 15.23 -15.93
CA ALA A 272 21.59 14.44 -16.97
C ALA A 272 21.22 12.94 -16.88
N LYS A 273 21.15 12.40 -15.66
CA LYS A 273 20.85 10.98 -15.42
C LYS A 273 19.36 10.65 -15.53
N ALA A 274 18.46 11.55 -15.12
CA ALA A 274 17.01 11.32 -15.18
C ALA A 274 16.41 11.63 -16.55
N ALA A 275 16.97 12.59 -17.30
CA ALA A 275 16.36 13.12 -18.53
C ALA A 275 16.02 12.06 -19.59
N PRO A 276 16.87 11.07 -19.90
CA PRO A 276 16.54 10.06 -20.90
C PRO A 276 15.28 9.27 -20.54
N THR A 277 15.21 8.75 -19.31
CA THR A 277 14.07 7.96 -18.82
C THR A 277 12.82 8.81 -18.71
N VAL A 278 12.94 10.04 -18.20
CA VAL A 278 11.80 10.97 -18.07
C VAL A 278 11.22 11.37 -19.43
N LYS A 279 12.08 11.65 -20.41
CA LYS A 279 11.62 11.91 -21.79
C LYS A 279 10.93 10.69 -22.39
N GLN A 280 11.42 9.50 -22.09
CA GLN A 280 10.90 8.26 -22.63
C GLN A 280 9.57 7.82 -21.99
N LEU A 281 9.41 8.00 -20.68
CA LEU A 281 8.17 7.66 -19.95
C LEU A 281 7.09 8.72 -20.13
N PHE A 282 7.48 10.00 -20.08
CA PHE A 282 6.54 11.11 -19.89
C PHE A 282 6.54 12.11 -21.05
N GLY A 283 7.50 12.03 -21.97
CA GLY A 283 7.67 13.02 -23.03
C GLY A 283 8.16 14.38 -22.53
N VAL A 284 8.69 14.46 -21.31
CA VAL A 284 9.11 15.71 -20.65
C VAL A 284 10.60 15.93 -20.84
N ASP A 285 10.98 17.16 -21.24
CA ASP A 285 12.38 17.58 -21.33
C ASP A 285 12.82 18.30 -20.06
N LEU A 286 13.72 17.66 -19.31
CA LEU A 286 14.26 18.20 -18.06
C LEU A 286 15.29 19.32 -18.25
N LYS A 287 15.75 19.62 -19.48
CA LYS A 287 16.74 20.67 -19.70
C LYS A 287 16.26 22.02 -19.15
N GLY A 288 17.08 22.65 -18.30
CA GLY A 288 16.75 23.93 -17.65
C GLY A 288 15.73 23.82 -16.51
N SER A 289 15.42 22.62 -16.03
CA SER A 289 14.60 22.45 -14.82
C SER A 289 15.37 22.86 -13.57
N LYS A 290 14.65 23.39 -12.58
CA LYS A 290 15.15 23.52 -11.21
C LYS A 290 15.01 22.18 -10.50
N VAL A 291 15.99 21.83 -9.66
CA VAL A 291 15.98 20.59 -8.87
C VAL A 291 15.96 20.94 -7.39
N ALA A 292 14.93 20.48 -6.68
CA ALA A 292 14.90 20.47 -5.23
C ALA A 292 15.23 19.06 -4.73
N ILE A 293 16.17 18.95 -3.79
CA ILE A 293 16.68 17.68 -3.27
C ILE A 293 16.31 17.57 -1.80
N GLN A 294 15.70 16.43 -1.42
CA GLN A 294 15.37 16.11 -0.04
C GLN A 294 15.63 14.62 0.20
N LEU A 295 16.72 14.28 0.90
CA LEU A 295 17.19 12.91 1.08
C LEU A 295 17.37 12.21 -0.29
N ASP A 296 16.64 11.12 -0.53
CA ASP A 296 16.66 10.35 -1.77
C ASP A 296 15.80 10.97 -2.89
N ARG A 297 15.01 12.00 -2.58
CA ARG A 297 13.99 12.57 -3.46
C ARG A 297 14.50 13.78 -4.25
N TYR A 298 14.37 13.70 -5.56
CA TYR A 298 14.71 14.75 -6.51
C TYR A 298 13.44 15.24 -7.20
N THR A 299 13.12 16.52 -7.02
CA THR A 299 11.92 17.14 -7.61
C THR A 299 12.33 18.14 -8.68
N PHE A 300 11.99 17.83 -9.93
CA PHE A 300 12.29 18.64 -11.11
C PHE A 300 11.09 19.51 -11.47
N THR A 301 11.32 20.82 -11.59
CA THR A 301 10.27 21.79 -11.92
C THR A 301 10.71 22.73 -13.03
N LYS A 302 9.80 23.00 -13.96
CA LYS A 302 9.97 23.97 -15.05
C LYS A 302 8.62 24.59 -15.38
N GLN A 303 8.60 25.91 -15.58
CA GLN A 303 7.36 26.64 -15.85
C GLN A 303 6.67 26.06 -17.10
N GLY A 304 5.36 25.84 -17.01
CA GLY A 304 4.56 25.28 -18.11
C GLY A 304 4.72 23.77 -18.34
N GLN A 305 5.49 23.07 -17.51
CA GLN A 305 5.66 21.61 -17.58
C GLN A 305 5.16 20.92 -16.31
N PRO A 306 4.80 19.62 -16.38
CA PRO A 306 4.49 18.85 -15.19
C PRO A 306 5.72 18.69 -14.29
N THR A 307 5.49 18.64 -12.98
CA THR A 307 6.54 18.33 -12.00
C THR A 307 6.89 16.85 -12.10
N ILE A 308 8.19 16.56 -12.14
CA ILE A 308 8.71 15.18 -12.09
C ILE A 308 9.36 14.94 -10.74
N ILE A 309 9.09 13.79 -10.15
CA ILE A 309 9.75 13.32 -8.94
C ILE A 309 10.51 12.05 -9.30
N ALA A 310 11.77 11.96 -8.88
CA ALA A 310 12.54 10.74 -8.96
C ALA A 310 13.21 10.41 -7.63
N LEU A 311 13.29 9.13 -7.29
CA LEU A 311 13.98 8.67 -6.07
C LEU A 311 15.26 7.94 -6.46
N VAL A 312 16.36 8.25 -5.77
CA VAL A 312 17.69 7.72 -6.03
C VAL A 312 18.13 6.76 -4.94
N ASN A 313 18.78 5.65 -5.28
CA ASN A 313 19.42 4.80 -4.28
C ASN A 313 20.83 5.34 -3.93
N PRO A 314 21.50 4.82 -2.89
CA PRO A 314 22.85 5.26 -2.49
C PRO A 314 23.92 5.07 -3.57
N LYS A 315 23.68 4.21 -4.57
CA LYS A 315 24.55 4.02 -5.75
C LYS A 315 24.33 5.09 -6.82
N GLY A 316 23.44 6.05 -6.57
CA GLY A 316 23.10 7.13 -7.49
C GLY A 316 22.14 6.72 -8.60
N THR A 317 21.53 5.52 -8.56
CA THR A 317 20.59 5.06 -9.58
C THR A 317 19.16 5.46 -9.22
N PHE A 318 18.47 6.10 -10.16
CA PHE A 318 17.05 6.40 -9.99
C PHE A 318 16.22 5.12 -10.09
N TYR A 319 15.47 4.81 -9.03
CA TYR A 319 14.64 3.62 -8.94
C TYR A 319 13.14 3.93 -8.96
N THR A 320 12.73 5.19 -8.78
CA THR A 320 11.34 5.62 -8.94
C THR A 320 11.28 6.84 -9.83
N PHE A 321 10.27 6.90 -10.70
CA PHE A 321 9.94 8.06 -11.51
C PHE A 321 8.43 8.30 -11.41
N GLU A 322 8.01 9.52 -11.14
CA GLU A 322 6.60 9.91 -11.05
C GLU A 322 6.40 11.25 -11.73
N GLN A 323 5.36 11.35 -12.55
CA GLN A 323 4.86 12.62 -13.05
C GLN A 323 3.67 13.08 -12.20
N GLN A 324 3.73 14.31 -11.70
CA GLN A 324 2.57 14.94 -11.08
C GLN A 324 1.76 15.73 -12.11
N PRO A 325 0.41 15.61 -12.10
CA PRO A 325 -0.42 16.41 -12.97
C PRO A 325 -0.35 17.89 -12.57
N MET A 326 -0.27 18.79 -13.56
CA MET A 326 -0.32 20.24 -13.34
C MET A 326 -1.67 20.69 -12.78
N LYS A 327 -2.75 20.02 -13.18
CA LYS A 327 -4.14 20.23 -12.71
C LYS A 327 -4.86 18.88 -12.62
N GLY A 328 -5.75 18.74 -11.64
CA GLY A 328 -6.60 17.56 -11.48
C GLY A 328 -5.88 16.32 -10.94
N LEU A 329 -6.38 15.15 -11.32
CA LEU A 329 -5.91 13.83 -10.88
C LEU A 329 -5.22 13.09 -12.02
N LYS A 330 -4.36 12.14 -11.66
CA LYS A 330 -3.81 11.12 -12.56
C LYS A 330 -4.95 10.21 -13.04
N ASN A 331 -5.23 10.19 -14.35
CA ASN A 331 -6.25 9.36 -15.00
C ASN A 331 -5.74 8.82 -16.32
#